data_AF-A0A533X2Y2-F1
#
_entry.id   AF-A0A533X2Y2-F1
#
_cell.length_a   1.000
_cell.length_b   1.000
_cell.length_c   1.000
_cell.angle_alpha   90.00
_cell.angle_beta   90.00
_cell.angle_gamma   90.00
#
_symmetry.space_group_name_H-M   'P 1'
#
loop_
_entity.id
_entity.type
_entity.pdbx_description
1 polymer ?
#
loop_
_entity_poly.entity_id
_entity_poly.type
_entity_poly.pdbx_seq_one_letter_code
_entity_poly.pdbx_strand_id
1 'polypeptide(L)'
;MNLAELEVIASELIEQEKMLDQIDSELEFVESEFKQQPKRAGREKKFYSLIGIEWKDSEELSQRRAALREDKEKVQRIVNEARDKLVKGFSSGELVVPLDPDPVRNGEGNLFRYRANASYPKAVQKLASLLGMSVPLQIDEVEISPDQIRSPESDPYLAKEEVVNAFDKIRKTVALKLRGARLTQF
;
A
#
# COMPACT_ATOMS: atom_id res chain seq x y z
N MET A 1 7.28 -13.29 11.62
CA MET A 1 7.14 -11.89 11.16
C MET A 1 6.46 -11.09 12.25
N ASN A 2 6.91 -9.88 12.56
CA ASN A 2 6.34 -9.05 13.61
C ASN A 2 5.74 -7.74 13.06
N LEU A 3 4.98 -7.03 13.89
CA LEU A 3 4.31 -5.79 13.47
C LEU A 3 5.30 -4.65 13.12
N ALA A 4 6.50 -4.63 13.70
CA ALA A 4 7.52 -3.64 13.36
C ALA A 4 8.12 -3.89 11.96
N GLU A 5 8.36 -5.15 11.59
CA GLU A 5 8.75 -5.52 10.22
C GLU A 5 7.66 -5.14 9.21
N LEU A 6 6.39 -5.36 9.57
CA LEU A 6 5.25 -4.95 8.75
C LEU A 6 5.13 -3.44 8.60
N GLU A 7 5.49 -2.66 9.61
CA GLU A 7 5.52 -1.19 9.55
C GLU A 7 6.55 -0.70 8.54
N VAL A 8 7.74 -1.31 8.52
CA VAL A 8 8.79 -0.98 7.53
C VAL A 8 8.30 -1.30 6.11
N ILE A 9 7.78 -2.51 5.89
CA ILE A 9 7.26 -2.92 4.57
C ILE A 9 6.08 -2.02 4.14
N ALA A 10 5.19 -1.66 5.07
CA ALA A 10 4.07 -0.77 4.79
C ALA A 10 4.54 0.64 4.43
N SER A 11 5.60 1.12 5.07
CA SER A 11 6.25 2.40 4.72
C SER A 11 6.79 2.40 3.30
N GLU A 12 7.60 1.40 2.98
CA GLU A 12 8.16 1.26 1.64
C GLU A 12 7.04 1.17 0.60
N LEU A 13 6.01 0.37 0.87
CA LEU A 13 4.87 0.23 -0.05
C LEU A 13 4.17 1.58 -0.31
N ILE A 14 3.94 2.40 0.71
CA ILE A 14 3.31 3.72 0.55
C ILE A 14 4.16 4.63 -0.34
N GLU A 15 5.48 4.59 -0.18
CA GLU A 15 6.39 5.39 -1.01
C GLU A 15 6.41 4.90 -2.47
N GLN A 16 6.43 3.58 -2.69
CA GLN A 16 6.41 3.00 -4.03
C GLN A 16 5.08 3.25 -4.75
N GLU A 17 3.94 3.21 -4.05
CA GLU A 17 2.64 3.57 -4.62
C GLU A 17 2.61 5.05 -5.04
N LYS A 18 3.14 5.97 -4.23
CA LYS A 18 3.27 7.38 -4.61
C LYS A 18 4.15 7.57 -5.85
N MET A 19 5.25 6.83 -5.95
CA MET A 19 6.12 6.86 -7.12
C MET A 19 5.37 6.35 -8.37
N LEU A 20 4.59 5.28 -8.24
CA LEU A 20 3.75 4.77 -9.32
C LEU A 20 2.74 5.82 -9.80
N ASP A 21 2.06 6.51 -8.88
CA ASP A 21 1.10 7.58 -9.22
C ASP A 21 1.78 8.74 -9.98
N GLN A 22 3.02 9.09 -9.59
CA GLN A 22 3.82 10.11 -10.28
C GLN A 22 4.21 9.68 -11.70
N ILE A 23 4.67 8.43 -11.86
CA ILE A 23 5.00 7.86 -13.16
C ILE A 23 3.76 7.82 -14.06
N ASP A 24 2.60 7.45 -13.51
CA ASP A 24 1.34 7.40 -14.25
C ASP A 24 0.90 8.78 -14.73
N SER A 25 1.01 9.79 -13.87
CA SER A 25 0.74 11.19 -14.23
C SER A 25 1.69 11.69 -15.34
N GLU A 26 2.98 11.34 -15.25
CA GLU A 26 3.96 11.72 -16.26
C GLU A 26 3.74 10.98 -17.59
N LEU A 27 3.41 9.69 -17.53
CA LEU A 27 3.06 8.91 -18.72
C LEU A 27 1.83 9.48 -19.41
N GLU A 28 0.79 9.86 -18.68
CA GLU A 28 -0.40 10.49 -19.25
C GLU A 28 -0.03 11.77 -20.01
N PHE A 29 0.81 12.62 -19.40
CA PHE A 29 1.32 13.83 -20.03
C PHE A 29 2.12 13.51 -21.30
N VAL A 30 3.12 12.62 -21.22
CA VAL A 30 3.98 12.26 -22.35
C VAL A 30 3.19 11.59 -23.48
N GLU A 31 2.22 10.74 -23.17
CA GLU A 31 1.34 10.13 -24.15
C GLU A 31 0.45 11.15 -24.86
N SER A 32 -0.01 12.18 -24.14
CA SER A 32 -0.77 13.27 -24.73
C SER A 32 0.08 14.08 -25.73
N GLU A 33 1.34 14.40 -25.38
CA GLU A 33 2.27 15.10 -26.26
C GLU A 33 2.66 14.23 -27.46
N PHE A 34 2.89 12.93 -27.23
CA PHE A 34 3.19 11.98 -28.30
C PHE A 34 2.05 11.87 -29.32
N LYS A 35 0.79 11.91 -28.88
CA LYS A 35 -0.39 11.95 -29.79
C LYS A 35 -0.45 13.24 -30.62
N GLN A 36 0.11 14.35 -30.12
CA GLN A 36 0.13 15.63 -30.82
C GLN A 36 1.33 15.78 -31.77
N GLN A 37 2.43 15.06 -31.52
CA GLN A 37 3.67 15.13 -32.29
C GLN A 37 3.48 14.98 -33.81
N PRO A 38 2.69 14.02 -34.34
CA PRO A 38 2.52 13.89 -35.80
C PRO A 38 1.91 15.13 -36.47
N LYS A 39 1.00 15.83 -35.77
CA LYS A 39 0.35 17.05 -36.28
C LYS A 39 1.33 18.22 -36.31
N ARG A 40 2.17 18.34 -35.28
CA ARG A 40 3.20 19.39 -35.18
C ARG A 40 4.34 19.14 -36.16
N ALA A 41 4.86 17.91 -36.18
CA ALA A 41 5.88 17.44 -37.13
C ALA A 41 5.46 17.64 -38.59
N GLY A 42 4.20 17.37 -38.94
CA GLY A 42 3.69 17.60 -40.29
C GLY A 42 3.70 19.07 -40.72
N ARG A 43 3.53 20.02 -39.79
CA ARG A 43 3.63 21.47 -40.05
C ARG A 43 5.07 21.94 -40.08
N GLU A 44 5.90 21.50 -39.15
CA GLU A 44 7.32 21.83 -39.10
C GLU A 44 8.06 21.31 -40.33
N LYS A 45 7.82 20.06 -40.73
CA LYS A 45 8.42 19.49 -41.95
C LYS A 45 8.11 20.32 -43.19
N LYS A 46 6.88 20.85 -43.31
CA LYS A 46 6.51 21.77 -44.40
C LYS A 46 7.29 23.09 -44.31
N PHE A 47 7.42 23.66 -43.12
CA PHE A 47 8.18 24.89 -42.92
C PHE A 47 9.67 24.71 -43.25
N TYR A 48 10.31 23.65 -42.72
CA TYR A 48 11.70 23.31 -43.00
C TYR A 48 11.95 23.08 -44.50
N SER A 49 11.03 22.37 -45.17
CA SER A 49 11.07 22.22 -46.64
C SER A 49 10.95 23.55 -47.39
N LEU A 50 10.19 24.51 -46.89
CA LEU A 50 10.03 25.84 -47.51
C LEU A 50 11.30 26.68 -47.40
N ILE A 51 12.05 26.56 -46.31
CA ILE A 51 13.29 27.30 -46.07
C ILE A 51 14.55 26.56 -46.54
N GLY A 52 14.39 25.39 -47.16
CA GLY A 52 15.49 24.60 -47.71
C GLY A 52 16.39 23.91 -46.67
N ILE A 53 15.87 23.69 -45.45
CA ILE A 53 16.60 23.00 -44.36
C ILE A 53 16.02 21.60 -44.18
N GLU A 54 16.89 20.61 -43.96
CA GLU A 54 16.46 19.23 -43.65
C GLU A 54 15.87 19.16 -42.23
N TRP A 55 14.67 18.59 -42.12
CA TRP A 55 14.00 18.37 -40.83
C TRP A 55 14.48 17.07 -40.18
N LYS A 56 14.88 17.13 -38.90
CA LYS A 56 15.22 15.97 -38.08
C LYS A 56 14.21 15.83 -36.95
N ASP A 57 13.60 14.66 -36.83
CA ASP A 57 12.68 14.36 -35.74
C ASP A 57 13.46 14.14 -34.44
N SER A 58 12.90 14.57 -33.31
CA SER A 58 13.48 14.30 -31.99
C SER A 58 12.90 12.98 -31.46
N GLU A 59 13.76 11.97 -31.33
CA GLU A 59 13.39 10.69 -30.71
C GLU A 59 13.19 10.80 -29.20
N GLU A 60 13.54 11.93 -28.57
CA GLU A 60 13.55 12.11 -27.11
C GLU A 60 12.22 11.78 -26.45
N LEU A 61 11.10 12.20 -27.06
CA LEU A 61 9.74 11.89 -26.55
C LEU A 61 9.43 10.40 -26.59
N SER A 62 9.88 9.70 -27.64
CA SER A 62 9.68 8.25 -27.78
C SER A 62 10.53 7.47 -26.77
N GLN A 63 11.78 7.89 -26.56
CA GLN A 63 12.70 7.29 -25.61
C GLN A 63 12.24 7.53 -24.17
N ARG A 64 11.80 8.75 -23.82
CA ARG A 64 11.23 9.06 -22.51
C ARG A 64 9.98 8.24 -22.22
N ARG A 65 9.08 8.07 -23.21
CA ARG A 65 7.89 7.21 -23.06
C ARG A 65 8.26 5.76 -22.79
N ALA A 66 9.26 5.24 -23.50
CA ALA A 66 9.72 3.87 -23.30
C ALA A 66 10.33 3.67 -21.91
N ALA A 67 11.21 4.59 -21.47
CA ALA A 67 11.81 4.56 -20.14
C ALA A 67 10.76 4.61 -19.02
N LEU A 68 9.79 5.53 -19.09
CA LEU A 68 8.73 5.63 -18.10
C LEU A 68 7.85 4.37 -18.01
N ARG A 69 7.60 3.69 -19.13
CA ARG A 69 6.88 2.40 -19.13
C ARG A 69 7.68 1.29 -18.47
N GLU A 70 8.97 1.23 -18.76
CA GLU A 70 9.87 0.26 -18.13
C GLU A 70 9.98 0.50 -16.62
N ASP A 71 10.09 1.76 -16.20
CA ASP A 71 10.14 2.13 -14.79
C ASP A 71 8.81 1.82 -14.09
N LYS A 72 7.67 2.08 -14.74
CA LYS A 72 6.35 1.66 -14.25
C LYS A 72 6.30 0.16 -13.98
N GLU A 73 6.75 -0.66 -14.93
CA GLU A 73 6.74 -2.12 -14.78
C GLU A 73 7.67 -2.60 -13.65
N LYS A 74 8.83 -1.95 -13.44
CA LYS A 74 9.73 -2.23 -12.32
C LYS A 74 9.08 -1.89 -10.99
N VAL A 75 8.59 -0.66 -10.83
CA VAL A 75 7.95 -0.19 -9.59
C VAL A 75 6.70 -1.01 -9.28
N GLN A 76 5.89 -1.33 -10.29
CA GLN A 76 4.70 -2.17 -10.13
C GLN A 76 5.02 -3.56 -9.59
N ARG A 77 6.13 -4.19 -10.03
CA ARG A 77 6.60 -5.46 -9.46
C ARG A 77 6.97 -5.32 -7.99
N ILE A 78 7.70 -4.28 -7.63
CA ILE A 78 8.08 -4.00 -6.24
C ILE A 78 6.83 -3.79 -5.36
N VAL A 79 5.86 -3.01 -5.83
CA VAL A 79 4.57 -2.79 -5.16
C VAL A 79 3.84 -4.11 -4.94
N ASN A 80 3.77 -4.97 -5.96
CA ASN A 80 3.10 -6.26 -5.85
C ASN A 80 3.82 -7.19 -4.85
N GLU A 81 5.15 -7.25 -4.87
CA GLU A 81 5.93 -8.04 -3.92
C GLU A 81 5.77 -7.54 -2.48
N ALA A 82 5.80 -6.23 -2.26
CA ALA A 82 5.60 -5.63 -0.94
C ALA A 82 4.18 -5.89 -0.41
N ARG A 83 3.15 -5.76 -1.27
CA ARG A 83 1.77 -6.16 -0.93
C ARG A 83 1.70 -7.62 -0.54
N ASP A 84 2.28 -8.52 -1.33
CA ASP A 84 2.29 -9.95 -1.03
C ASP A 84 2.95 -10.25 0.31
N LYS A 85 4.06 -9.56 0.65
CA LYS A 85 4.71 -9.69 1.96
C LYS A 85 3.79 -9.24 3.09
N LEU A 86 3.14 -8.07 2.99
CA LEU A 86 2.19 -7.59 4.01
C LEU A 86 1.07 -8.60 4.22
N VAL A 87 0.48 -9.07 3.13
CA VAL A 87 -0.66 -9.98 3.19
C VAL A 87 -0.25 -11.32 3.79
N LYS A 88 0.90 -11.89 3.41
CA LYS A 88 1.47 -13.09 4.06
C LYS A 88 1.74 -12.87 5.55
N GLY A 89 2.16 -11.67 5.91
CA GLY A 89 2.37 -11.28 7.31
C GLY A 89 1.13 -11.29 8.16
N PHE A 90 0.11 -10.54 7.72
CA PHE A 90 -1.15 -10.43 8.44
C PHE A 90 -1.96 -11.73 8.42
N SER A 91 -1.74 -12.60 7.43
CA SER A 91 -2.34 -13.95 7.38
C SER A 91 -1.49 -15.04 8.03
N SER A 92 -0.30 -14.71 8.55
CA SER A 92 0.53 -15.68 9.26
C SER A 92 -0.07 -16.04 10.62
N GLY A 93 -0.07 -17.33 10.96
CA GLY A 93 -0.39 -17.77 12.33
C GLY A 93 0.66 -17.42 13.37
N GLU A 94 1.83 -16.94 12.93
CA GLU A 94 2.97 -16.58 13.78
C GLU A 94 3.21 -15.06 13.82
N LEU A 95 2.18 -14.26 13.52
CA LEU A 95 2.28 -12.81 13.62
C LEU A 95 2.52 -12.41 15.08
N VAL A 96 3.62 -11.71 15.34
CA VAL A 96 3.92 -11.18 16.67
C VAL A 96 3.47 -9.72 16.77
N VAL A 97 2.51 -9.46 17.65
CA VAL A 97 2.04 -8.12 18.03
C VAL A 97 2.65 -7.77 19.39
N PRO A 98 3.59 -6.81 19.47
CA PRO A 98 4.32 -6.54 20.70
C PRO A 98 3.48 -5.67 21.64
N LEU A 99 2.50 -6.26 22.32
CA LEU A 99 1.69 -5.60 23.34
C LEU A 99 2.33 -5.70 24.73
N ASP A 100 2.12 -4.69 25.57
CA ASP A 100 2.40 -4.79 26.99
C ASP A 100 1.49 -5.85 27.64
N PRO A 101 2.02 -6.74 28.49
CA PRO A 101 1.25 -7.86 29.06
C PRO A 101 0.21 -7.41 30.10
N ASP A 102 0.40 -6.22 30.66
CA ASP A 102 -0.43 -5.64 31.71
C ASP A 102 -1.22 -4.46 31.12
N PRO A 103 -2.48 -4.66 30.69
CA PRO A 103 -3.29 -3.59 30.14
C PRO A 103 -3.61 -2.53 31.21
N VAL A 104 -3.73 -1.29 30.77
CA VAL A 104 -4.20 -0.20 31.60
C VAL A 104 -5.72 -0.20 31.58
N ARG A 105 -6.34 -0.29 32.74
CA ARG A 105 -7.80 -0.12 32.85
C ARG A 105 -8.15 1.35 32.69
N ASN A 106 -8.98 1.64 31.70
CA ASN A 106 -9.69 2.91 31.58
C ASN A 106 -11.17 2.65 31.93
N GLY A 107 -11.95 3.64 32.36
CA GLY A 107 -13.38 3.45 32.69
C GLY A 107 -14.25 2.88 31.55
N GLU A 108 -13.62 2.72 30.39
CA GLU A 108 -14.11 2.39 29.08
C GLU A 108 -13.59 1.01 28.58
N GLY A 109 -12.89 0.25 29.44
CA GLY A 109 -12.38 -1.10 29.18
C GLY A 109 -10.89 -1.29 29.51
N ASN A 110 -10.27 -2.30 28.89
CA ASN A 110 -8.84 -2.56 28.96
C ASN A 110 -8.10 -2.00 27.73
N LEU A 111 -6.99 -1.30 27.98
CA LEU A 111 -6.16 -0.67 26.96
C LEU A 111 -4.79 -1.32 26.94
N PHE A 112 -4.45 -1.93 25.81
CA PHE A 112 -3.19 -2.59 25.53
C PHE A 112 -2.30 -1.67 24.70
N ARG A 113 -1.22 -1.16 25.30
CA ARG A 113 -0.23 -0.36 24.57
C ARG A 113 0.76 -1.28 23.86
N TYR A 114 1.34 -0.79 22.78
CA TYR A 114 2.50 -1.47 22.20
C TYR A 114 3.72 -1.23 23.09
N ARG A 115 4.53 -2.29 23.27
CA ARG A 115 5.75 -2.27 24.06
C ARG A 115 6.69 -1.16 23.60
N ALA A 116 7.44 -0.62 24.55
CA ALA A 116 8.36 0.50 24.34
C ALA A 116 7.68 1.78 23.78
N ASN A 117 6.36 1.94 24.00
CA ASN A 117 5.56 3.04 23.45
C ASN A 117 5.68 3.17 21.92
N ALA A 118 5.83 2.02 21.23
CA ALA A 118 5.90 1.99 19.78
C ALA A 118 4.54 2.36 19.15
N SER A 119 4.57 2.76 17.88
CA SER A 119 3.37 2.96 17.07
C SER A 119 3.58 2.40 15.67
N TYR A 120 2.51 1.86 15.09
CA TYR A 120 2.48 1.17 13.81
C TYR A 120 1.42 1.76 12.86
N PRO A 121 1.46 3.08 12.57
CA PRO A 121 0.43 3.75 11.79
C PRO A 121 0.31 3.21 10.37
N LYS A 122 1.42 2.88 9.71
CA LYS A 122 1.42 2.46 8.30
C LYS A 122 0.95 1.01 8.17
N ALA A 123 1.38 0.13 9.06
CA ALA A 123 0.93 -1.24 9.12
C ALA A 123 -0.57 -1.32 9.41
N VAL A 124 -1.06 -0.58 10.41
CA VAL A 124 -2.48 -0.51 10.75
C VAL A 124 -3.29 0.10 9.59
N GLN A 125 -2.81 1.19 8.97
CA GLN A 125 -3.44 1.77 7.79
C GLN A 125 -3.54 0.78 6.62
N LYS A 126 -2.45 0.05 6.32
CA LYS A 126 -2.46 -0.95 5.25
C LYS A 126 -3.35 -2.13 5.57
N LEU A 127 -3.40 -2.57 6.82
CA LEU A 127 -4.34 -3.59 7.26
C LEU A 127 -5.80 -3.13 7.06
N ALA A 128 -6.12 -1.90 7.45
CA ALA A 128 -7.41 -1.27 7.20
C ALA A 128 -7.76 -1.27 5.71
N SER A 129 -6.84 -0.80 4.84
CA SER A 129 -7.02 -0.84 3.39
C SER A 129 -7.25 -2.25 2.85
N LEU A 130 -6.49 -3.24 3.33
CA LEU A 130 -6.64 -4.64 2.92
C LEU A 130 -8.01 -5.20 3.32
N LEU A 131 -8.52 -4.83 4.49
CA LEU A 131 -9.82 -5.26 4.97
C LEU A 131 -10.98 -4.44 4.38
N GLY A 132 -10.70 -3.26 3.83
CA GLY A 132 -11.73 -2.34 3.32
C GLY A 132 -12.38 -1.53 4.45
N MET A 133 -11.61 -1.21 5.49
CA MET A 133 -12.03 -0.54 6.71
C MET A 133 -11.27 0.77 6.89
N SER A 134 -11.72 1.61 7.81
CA SER A 134 -10.99 2.80 8.27
C SER A 134 -10.12 2.49 9.49
N VAL A 135 -9.19 3.40 9.80
CA VAL A 135 -8.47 3.42 11.09
C VAL A 135 -9.22 4.35 12.04
N PRO A 136 -9.45 3.99 13.31
CA PRO A 136 -9.07 2.71 13.93
C PRO A 136 -9.90 1.53 13.41
N LEU A 137 -9.30 0.33 13.35
CA LEU A 137 -10.01 -0.86 12.88
C LEU A 137 -10.88 -1.40 14.01
N GLN A 138 -12.18 -1.52 13.74
CA GLN A 138 -13.12 -2.17 14.64
C GLN A 138 -13.32 -3.64 14.26
N ILE A 139 -12.72 -4.57 15.01
CA ILE A 139 -12.89 -6.01 14.83
C ILE A 139 -13.71 -6.55 15.99
N ASP A 140 -15.00 -6.78 15.73
CA ASP A 140 -16.01 -7.02 16.76
C ASP A 140 -16.02 -5.87 17.79
N GLU A 141 -15.74 -6.17 19.06
CA GLU A 141 -15.65 -5.21 20.16
C GLU A 141 -14.24 -4.60 20.30
N VAL A 142 -13.23 -5.14 19.61
CA VAL A 142 -11.84 -4.69 19.74
C VAL A 142 -11.52 -3.58 18.74
N GLU A 143 -11.05 -2.45 19.27
CA GLU A 143 -10.54 -1.32 18.48
C GLU A 143 -9.03 -1.42 18.35
N ILE A 144 -8.50 -1.46 17.13
CA ILE A 144 -7.07 -1.52 16.83
C ILE A 144 -6.63 -0.19 16.23
N SER A 145 -5.81 0.52 16.98
CA SER A 145 -5.27 1.83 16.65
C SER A 145 -3.76 1.76 16.39
N PRO A 146 -3.17 2.79 15.76
CA PRO A 146 -1.73 2.87 15.51
C PRO A 146 -0.86 2.75 16.74
N ASP A 147 -1.32 3.19 17.91
CA ASP A 147 -0.55 3.32 19.15
C ASP A 147 -1.02 2.37 20.27
N GLN A 148 -2.22 1.80 20.12
CA GLN A 148 -2.82 0.95 21.14
C GLN A 148 -3.91 0.04 20.57
N ILE A 149 -4.33 -0.92 21.38
CA ILE A 149 -5.50 -1.76 21.14
C ILE A 149 -6.41 -1.65 22.35
N ARG A 150 -7.72 -1.53 22.12
CA ARG A 150 -8.71 -1.38 23.18
C ARG A 150 -9.75 -2.49 23.08
N SER A 151 -10.10 -3.04 24.23
CA SER A 151 -11.23 -3.95 24.41
C SER A 151 -12.15 -3.35 25.49
N PRO A 152 -13.48 -3.28 25.28
CA PRO A 152 -14.43 -2.76 26.26
C PRO A 152 -14.61 -3.72 27.45
N GLU A 153 -14.14 -4.95 27.35
CA GLU A 153 -14.19 -5.94 28.43
C GLU A 153 -13.44 -5.43 29.67
N SER A 154 -14.07 -5.61 30.83
CA SER A 154 -13.57 -5.18 32.12
C SER A 154 -12.56 -6.16 32.72
N ASP A 155 -12.74 -7.46 32.47
CA ASP A 155 -11.83 -8.49 32.94
C ASP A 155 -10.55 -8.55 32.07
N PRO A 156 -9.34 -8.39 32.65
CA PRO A 156 -8.10 -8.38 31.87
C PRO A 156 -7.77 -9.69 31.15
N TYR A 157 -8.25 -10.84 31.66
CA TYR A 157 -8.04 -12.13 31.01
C TYR A 157 -8.95 -12.25 29.78
N LEU A 158 -10.24 -11.97 29.94
CA LEU A 158 -11.19 -11.98 28.82
C LEU A 158 -10.83 -10.94 27.75
N ALA A 159 -10.38 -9.76 28.15
CA ALA A 159 -9.89 -8.74 27.21
C ALA A 159 -8.70 -9.23 26.37
N LYS A 160 -7.78 -10.03 26.96
CA LYS A 160 -6.68 -10.67 26.20
C LYS A 160 -7.23 -11.69 25.20
N GLU A 161 -8.22 -12.48 25.59
CA GLU A 161 -8.88 -13.43 24.67
C GLU A 161 -9.57 -12.71 23.50
N GLU A 162 -10.25 -11.59 23.75
CA GLU A 162 -10.85 -10.77 22.68
C GLU A 162 -9.81 -10.27 21.68
N VAL A 163 -8.67 -9.75 22.17
CA VAL A 163 -7.57 -9.31 21.30
C VAL A 163 -7.03 -10.46 20.45
N VAL A 164 -6.81 -11.63 21.05
CA VAL A 164 -6.37 -12.84 20.31
C VAL A 164 -7.39 -13.22 19.24
N ASN A 165 -8.68 -13.24 19.59
CA ASN A 165 -9.77 -13.57 18.67
C ASN A 165 -9.87 -12.56 17.51
N ALA A 166 -9.67 -11.27 17.77
CA ALA A 166 -9.66 -10.23 16.76
C ALA A 166 -8.53 -10.46 15.74
N PHE A 167 -7.30 -10.75 16.19
CA PHE A 167 -6.19 -11.06 15.27
C PHE A 167 -6.40 -12.38 14.53
N ASP A 168 -7.04 -13.37 15.15
CA ASP A 168 -7.40 -14.61 14.49
C ASP A 168 -8.43 -14.41 13.36
N LYS A 169 -9.39 -13.51 13.56
CA LYS A 169 -10.36 -13.09 12.53
C LYS A 169 -9.70 -12.29 11.42
N ILE A 170 -8.79 -11.37 11.76
CA ILE A 170 -7.96 -10.65 10.78
C ILE A 170 -7.22 -11.66 9.90
N ARG A 171 -6.50 -12.61 10.52
CA ARG A 171 -5.73 -13.65 9.83
C ARG A 171 -6.59 -14.41 8.82
N LYS A 172 -7.74 -14.91 9.27
CA LYS A 172 -8.68 -15.67 8.43
C LYS A 172 -9.22 -14.80 7.27
N THR A 173 -9.61 -13.57 7.56
CA THR A 173 -10.17 -12.65 6.55
C THR A 173 -9.14 -12.27 5.49
N VAL A 174 -7.91 -11.93 5.92
CA VAL A 174 -6.81 -11.62 5.01
C VAL A 174 -6.44 -12.84 4.16
N ALA A 175 -6.40 -14.04 4.75
CA ALA A 175 -6.14 -15.29 4.02
C ALA A 175 -7.24 -15.63 2.98
N LEU A 176 -8.50 -15.31 3.28
CA LEU A 176 -9.60 -15.47 2.32
C LEU A 176 -9.48 -14.49 1.16
N LYS A 177 -9.13 -13.22 1.41
CA LYS A 177 -8.89 -12.23 0.35
C LYS A 177 -7.72 -12.63 -0.56
N LEU A 178 -6.66 -13.26 -0.03
CA LEU A 178 -5.60 -13.87 -0.85
C LEU A 178 -6.14 -14.90 -1.84
N ARG A 179 -7.00 -15.80 -1.37
CA ARG A 179 -7.57 -16.87 -2.20
C ARG A 179 -8.54 -16.32 -3.25
N GLY A 180 -9.37 -15.35 -2.87
CA GLY A 180 -10.29 -14.67 -3.79
C GLY A 180 -9.57 -13.92 -4.91
N ALA A 181 -8.51 -13.17 -4.58
CA ALA A 181 -7.72 -12.42 -5.57
C ALA A 181 -7.01 -13.32 -6.60
N ARG A 182 -6.57 -14.52 -6.18
CA ARG A 182 -5.95 -15.52 -7.07
C ARG A 182 -6.94 -16.21 -8.00
N LEU A 183 -8.21 -16.33 -7.61
CA LEU A 183 -9.25 -16.96 -8.44
C LEU A 183 -9.76 -16.02 -9.54
N THR A 184 -9.67 -14.70 -9.36
CA THR A 184 -10.04 -13.70 -10.37
C THR A 184 -8.97 -13.43 -11.43
N GLN A 185 -7.81 -14.08 -11.35
CA GLN A 185 -6.70 -13.94 -12.30
C GLN A 185 -6.57 -15.10 -13.31
N PHE A 186 -7.55 -16.01 -13.35
CA PHE A 186 -7.63 -17.11 -14.32
C PHE A 186 -8.91 -17.04 -15.15
#